data_AF-A0A6G1RXK4-F1
#
_entry.id   AF-A0A6G1RXK4-F1
#
_cell.length_a   1.000
_cell.length_b   1.000
_cell.length_c   1.000
_cell.angle_alpha   90.00
_cell.angle_beta   90.00
_cell.angle_gamma   90.00
#
_symmetry.space_group_name_H-M   'P 1'
#
loop_
_entity.id
_entity.type
_entity.pdbx_description
1 polymer ?
#
loop_
_entity_poly.entity_id
_entity_poly.type
_entity_poly.pdbx_seq_one_letter_code
_entity_poly.pdbx_strand_id
1 'polypeptide(L)'
;RAAPPRASRRAEARAAGALLRCPAVSPRPSGGMEAESLMVLYGDDSVEVHYAGGSRLLLSPCGCEYLYEAALPAAAHPLQQAGTTRQRVAFVVSAYRERLLRALYFRNEFASRPYLPARVVPTERKELLFSDILEIKWPDPATADLTRCIENGTVKISSVDGYAHLYLSELQQEFTVEFLCKVSQSSAASLHASQKNSNYQTRDHYGESSNNSVADISLKQRRTESKNEHGCDESKYRESTKPKDQQDRDGVPLSCTNCSSEYTWVTQRWSVSSYPEEWKYPLSLALMCSNSHAVKNEINTCEKSNHTSAEAPVLISPETHGAVSCLPTALPLSCRAPHLHRWTFCDFFRNQDAEKYSCPQLIQVVWWQGVFYRFIYGKTSIIEVYPGDDSFFKSEGPFLGNYFIHYTIQKGTKKREEKMYSVNSLPPDVPGNPYSISSIITQATK
;
A
#
# COMPACT_ATOMS: atom_id res chain seq x y z
N ARG A 1 -31.69 -66.49 -64.84
CA ARG A 1 -31.34 -65.06 -64.66
C ARG A 1 -29.82 -65.00 -64.49
N ALA A 2 -29.02 -65.09 -65.55
CA ALA A 2 -28.73 -64.07 -66.56
C ALA A 2 -27.86 -62.91 -66.04
N ALA A 3 -26.55 -63.08 -66.26
CA ALA A 3 -25.47 -62.15 -66.65
C ALA A 3 -25.20 -60.81 -65.90
N PRO A 4 -23.89 -60.42 -65.78
CA PRO A 4 -23.40 -59.09 -65.39
C PRO A 4 -23.32 -58.14 -66.61
N PRO A 5 -22.97 -56.83 -66.48
CA PRO A 5 -21.59 -56.44 -66.80
C PRO A 5 -21.04 -55.10 -66.19
N ARG A 6 -19.70 -55.02 -66.24
CA ARG A 6 -18.77 -53.90 -66.57
C ARG A 6 -19.19 -52.41 -66.41
N ALA A 7 -18.37 -51.73 -65.61
CA ALA A 7 -17.52 -50.56 -65.90
C ALA A 7 -18.10 -49.31 -66.62
N SER A 8 -17.95 -48.15 -65.95
CA SER A 8 -17.74 -46.84 -66.59
C SER A 8 -16.69 -46.05 -65.80
N ARG A 9 -15.65 -45.61 -66.53
CA ARG A 9 -14.57 -44.70 -66.12
C ARG A 9 -14.95 -43.26 -66.52
N ARG A 10 -14.64 -42.28 -65.67
CA ARG A 10 -14.04 -40.95 -65.98
C ARG A 10 -13.73 -40.28 -64.63
N ALA A 11 -12.46 -40.00 -64.29
CA ALA A 11 -11.66 -38.82 -64.64
C ALA A 11 -12.34 -37.51 -64.23
N GLU A 12 -11.74 -36.50 -63.61
CA GLU A 12 -10.39 -36.13 -63.17
C GLU A 12 -10.61 -34.80 -62.41
N ALA A 13 -9.89 -34.53 -61.32
CA ALA A 13 -9.32 -33.20 -61.01
C ALA A 13 -8.70 -33.16 -59.60
N ARG A 14 -7.41 -32.84 -59.59
CA ARG A 14 -6.62 -32.40 -58.43
C ARG A 14 -7.17 -31.10 -57.84
N ALA A 15 -7.14 -30.96 -56.53
CA ALA A 15 -6.73 -29.72 -55.86
C ALA A 15 -6.28 -30.02 -54.42
N ALA A 16 -5.03 -29.68 -54.14
CA ALA A 16 -4.49 -29.56 -52.80
C ALA A 16 -5.21 -28.43 -52.04
N GLY A 17 -5.45 -28.60 -50.74
CA GLY A 17 -6.13 -27.59 -49.92
C GLY A 17 -5.92 -27.81 -48.44
N ALA A 18 -4.87 -27.15 -47.94
CA ALA A 18 -4.49 -26.88 -46.56
C ALA A 18 -5.42 -27.28 -45.40
N LEU A 19 -4.81 -27.99 -44.45
CA LEU A 19 -5.12 -28.02 -43.03
C LEU A 19 -5.41 -26.62 -42.48
N LEU A 20 -6.59 -26.43 -41.89
CA LEU A 20 -6.85 -25.42 -40.86
C LEU A 20 -7.42 -26.15 -39.65
N ARG A 21 -6.51 -26.66 -38.82
CA ARG A 21 -6.79 -27.00 -37.42
C ARG A 21 -7.31 -25.73 -36.76
N CYS A 22 -8.54 -25.78 -36.29
CA CYS A 22 -9.08 -24.77 -35.38
C CYS A 22 -8.13 -24.64 -34.18
N PRO A 23 -7.70 -23.43 -33.78
CA PRO A 23 -6.93 -23.27 -32.57
C PRO A 23 -7.80 -23.67 -31.39
N ALA A 24 -7.33 -24.65 -30.62
CA ALA A 24 -7.94 -25.08 -29.38
C ALA A 24 -8.12 -23.85 -28.48
N VAL A 25 -9.36 -23.60 -28.09
CA VAL A 25 -9.71 -22.64 -27.04
C VAL A 25 -8.95 -23.06 -25.79
N SER A 26 -8.03 -22.21 -25.32
CA SER A 26 -7.30 -22.42 -24.08
C SER A 26 -8.27 -22.71 -22.93
N PRO A 27 -8.00 -23.70 -22.08
CA PRO A 27 -8.87 -24.00 -20.95
C PRO A 27 -8.94 -22.77 -20.03
N ARG A 28 -10.15 -22.27 -19.81
CA ARG A 28 -10.44 -21.30 -18.75
C ARG A 28 -10.00 -21.94 -17.43
N PRO A 29 -9.14 -21.30 -16.61
CA PRO A 29 -8.86 -21.81 -15.28
C PRO A 29 -10.17 -21.80 -14.48
N SER A 30 -10.59 -22.99 -14.06
CA SER A 30 -11.70 -23.18 -13.13
C SER A 30 -11.41 -22.41 -11.84
N GLY A 31 -12.40 -21.62 -11.40
CA GLY A 31 -12.30 -20.62 -10.33
C GLY A 31 -12.21 -21.20 -8.93
N GLY A 32 -11.11 -21.89 -8.61
CA GLY A 32 -10.60 -21.99 -7.25
C GLY A 32 -9.58 -20.87 -7.03
N MET A 33 -9.77 -20.03 -6.01
CA MET A 33 -8.78 -19.02 -5.66
C MET A 33 -7.56 -19.71 -5.04
N GLU A 34 -6.43 -19.68 -5.74
CA GLU A 34 -5.17 -20.20 -5.20
C GLU A 34 -4.73 -19.32 -4.02
N ALA A 35 -4.38 -19.94 -2.91
CA ALA A 35 -3.84 -19.24 -1.75
C ALA A 35 -2.43 -18.71 -2.05
N GLU A 36 -2.12 -17.53 -1.52
CA GLU A 36 -0.78 -16.96 -1.52
C GLU A 36 0.14 -17.82 -0.66
N SER A 37 1.31 -18.16 -1.20
CA SER A 37 2.37 -18.86 -0.45
C SER A 37 3.48 -17.92 0.02
N LEU A 38 3.73 -16.85 -0.75
CA LEU A 38 4.75 -15.84 -0.50
C LEU A 38 4.32 -14.50 -1.11
N MET A 39 4.54 -13.41 -0.38
CA MET A 39 4.44 -12.05 -0.92
C MET A 39 5.71 -11.29 -0.57
N VAL A 40 6.28 -10.56 -1.51
CA VAL A 40 7.50 -9.77 -1.35
C VAL A 40 7.24 -8.35 -1.83
N LEU A 41 7.48 -7.36 -0.98
CA LEU A 41 7.56 -5.95 -1.33
C LEU A 41 9.04 -5.57 -1.42
N TYR A 42 9.43 -4.99 -2.55
CA TYR A 42 10.77 -4.47 -2.76
C TYR A 42 10.86 -2.99 -2.37
N GLY A 43 12.08 -2.49 -2.16
CA GLY A 43 12.33 -1.09 -1.79
C GLY A 43 11.99 -0.06 -2.88
N ASP A 44 11.56 -0.48 -4.07
CA ASP A 44 10.94 0.40 -5.08
C ASP A 44 9.41 0.34 -5.09
N ASP A 45 8.79 -0.28 -4.09
CA ASP A 45 7.36 -0.54 -3.98
C ASP A 45 6.77 -1.50 -5.04
N SER A 46 7.61 -2.25 -5.77
CA SER A 46 7.12 -3.39 -6.57
C SER A 46 6.75 -4.56 -5.67
N VAL A 47 5.72 -5.32 -6.05
CA VAL A 47 5.26 -6.48 -5.27
C VAL A 47 5.29 -7.74 -6.10
N GLU A 48 5.90 -8.78 -5.57
CA GLU A 48 5.90 -10.13 -6.13
C GLU A 48 5.07 -11.06 -5.24
N VAL A 49 4.19 -11.86 -5.86
CA VAL A 49 3.32 -12.83 -5.18
C VAL A 49 3.50 -14.19 -5.84
N HIS A 50 3.75 -15.21 -5.01
CA HIS A 50 3.74 -16.61 -5.42
C HIS A 50 2.50 -17.27 -4.85
N TYR A 51 1.83 -18.06 -5.67
CA TYR A 51 0.65 -18.82 -5.27
C TYR A 51 1.00 -20.29 -5.06
N ALA A 52 0.24 -20.97 -4.20
CA ALA A 52 0.44 -22.39 -3.91
C ALA A 52 0.33 -23.28 -5.17
N GLY A 53 -0.42 -22.86 -6.19
CA GLY A 53 -0.53 -23.56 -7.47
C GLY A 53 0.67 -23.37 -8.40
N GLY A 54 1.67 -22.58 -8.00
CA GLY A 54 2.86 -22.29 -8.80
C GLY A 54 2.71 -21.13 -9.78
N SER A 55 1.53 -20.48 -9.82
CA SER A 55 1.35 -19.23 -10.54
C SER A 55 2.02 -18.06 -9.80
N ARG A 56 2.35 -16.99 -10.52
CA ARG A 56 3.05 -15.82 -9.97
C ARG A 56 2.44 -14.51 -10.46
N LEU A 57 2.50 -13.46 -9.65
CA LEU A 57 2.07 -12.12 -10.00
C LEU A 57 3.13 -11.10 -9.59
N LEU A 58 3.48 -10.21 -10.50
CA LEU A 58 4.37 -9.07 -10.25
C LEU A 58 3.60 -7.78 -10.50
N LEU A 59 3.60 -6.90 -9.51
CA LEU A 59 3.01 -5.58 -9.54
C LEU A 59 4.13 -4.53 -9.66
N SER A 60 3.99 -3.62 -10.61
CA SER A 60 4.93 -2.53 -10.82
C SER A 60 5.05 -1.59 -9.60
N PRO A 61 6.18 -0.86 -9.46
CA PRO A 61 6.40 0.17 -8.44
C PRO A 61 5.24 1.17 -8.27
N CYS A 62 4.67 1.64 -9.39
CA CYS A 62 3.55 2.58 -9.41
C CYS A 62 2.21 1.96 -8.98
N GLY A 63 2.12 0.64 -8.86
CA GLY A 63 0.88 -0.12 -8.73
C GLY A 63 0.02 -0.17 -9.99
N CYS A 64 0.42 0.49 -11.08
CA CYS A 64 -0.43 0.78 -12.23
C CYS A 64 -0.46 -0.31 -13.31
N GLU A 65 0.55 -1.17 -13.34
CA GLU A 65 0.65 -2.34 -14.21
C GLU A 65 0.98 -3.60 -13.41
N TYR A 66 0.54 -4.74 -13.92
CA TYR A 66 0.90 -6.05 -13.38
C TYR A 66 1.26 -7.03 -14.50
N LEU A 67 2.06 -8.04 -14.15
CA LEU A 67 2.38 -9.21 -14.94
C LEU A 67 1.93 -10.44 -14.16
N TYR A 68 1.13 -11.28 -14.78
CA TYR A 68 0.75 -12.58 -14.26
C TYR A 68 1.42 -13.67 -15.09
N GLU A 69 1.96 -14.69 -14.41
CA GLU A 69 2.52 -15.89 -15.01
C GLU A 69 1.73 -17.11 -14.52
N ALA A 70 1.13 -17.84 -15.46
CA ALA A 70 0.37 -19.04 -15.15
C ALA A 70 1.28 -20.20 -14.74
N ALA A 71 0.79 -21.07 -13.84
CA ALA A 71 1.49 -22.29 -13.50
C ALA A 71 1.68 -23.18 -14.75
N LEU A 72 2.86 -23.77 -14.89
CA LEU A 72 3.09 -24.82 -15.90
C LEU A 72 2.42 -26.11 -15.44
N PRO A 73 1.66 -26.80 -16.31
CA PRO A 73 1.14 -28.13 -16.01
C PRO A 73 2.27 -29.09 -15.60
N ALA A 74 1.99 -30.05 -14.72
CA ALA A 74 2.99 -31.04 -14.30
C ALA A 74 3.56 -31.88 -15.48
N ALA A 75 2.77 -32.02 -16.56
CA ALA A 75 3.19 -32.70 -17.78
C ALA A 75 3.82 -31.76 -18.84
N ALA A 76 4.09 -30.50 -18.49
CA ALA A 76 4.68 -29.54 -19.40
C ALA A 76 6.11 -29.93 -19.77
N HIS A 77 6.47 -29.69 -21.03
CA HIS A 77 7.84 -29.92 -21.50
C HIS A 77 8.80 -28.92 -20.84
N PRO A 78 10.06 -29.26 -20.51
CA PRO A 78 11.01 -28.35 -19.85
C PRO A 78 11.27 -27.01 -20.57
N LEU A 79 11.09 -26.97 -21.89
CA LEU A 79 11.22 -25.74 -22.70
C LEU A 79 9.89 -24.97 -22.88
N GLN A 80 8.79 -25.49 -22.36
CA GLN A 80 7.48 -24.85 -22.46
C GLN A 80 7.47 -23.60 -21.58
N GLN A 81 7.20 -22.45 -22.20
CA GLN A 81 7.07 -21.20 -21.47
C GLN A 81 5.68 -21.11 -20.82
N ALA A 82 5.66 -20.56 -19.61
CA ALA A 82 4.42 -20.24 -18.93
C ALA A 82 3.64 -19.16 -19.71
N GLY A 83 2.32 -19.27 -19.70
CA GLY A 83 1.47 -18.22 -20.27
C GLY A 83 1.59 -16.96 -19.42
N THR A 84 2.07 -15.87 -20.00
CA THR A 84 2.18 -14.58 -19.30
C THR A 84 1.10 -13.60 -19.77
N THR A 85 0.68 -12.72 -18.87
CA THR A 85 -0.30 -11.66 -19.17
C THR A 85 0.12 -10.39 -18.47
N ARG A 86 0.42 -9.35 -19.24
CA ARG A 86 0.75 -8.02 -18.72
C ARG A 86 -0.38 -7.04 -19.05
N GLN A 87 -0.92 -6.38 -18.04
CA GLN A 87 -2.04 -5.45 -18.19
C GLN A 87 -1.95 -4.28 -17.20
N ARG A 88 -2.70 -3.21 -17.49
CA ARG A 88 -2.90 -2.10 -16.56
C ARG A 88 -3.92 -2.49 -15.49
N VAL A 89 -3.62 -2.19 -14.24
CA VAL A 89 -4.46 -2.51 -13.08
C VAL A 89 -5.85 -1.88 -13.18
N ALA A 90 -5.94 -0.63 -13.67
CA ALA A 90 -7.22 0.06 -13.85
C ALA A 90 -8.20 -0.64 -14.82
N PHE A 91 -7.72 -1.58 -15.63
CA PHE A 91 -8.50 -2.36 -16.61
C PHE A 91 -8.47 -3.86 -16.34
N VAL A 92 -8.17 -4.27 -15.10
CA VAL A 92 -8.12 -5.67 -14.70
C VAL A 92 -9.44 -6.40 -15.02
N VAL A 93 -9.33 -7.58 -15.63
CA VAL A 93 -10.46 -8.47 -15.85
C VAL A 93 -10.81 -9.27 -14.60
N SER A 94 -12.06 -9.73 -14.49
CA SER A 94 -12.57 -10.44 -13.30
C SER A 94 -11.69 -11.62 -12.85
N ALA A 95 -11.09 -12.35 -13.80
CA ALA A 95 -10.22 -13.51 -13.52
C ALA A 95 -8.99 -13.20 -12.64
N TYR A 96 -8.50 -11.96 -12.66
CA TYR A 96 -7.31 -11.53 -11.89
C TYR A 96 -7.65 -10.53 -10.78
N ARG A 97 -8.89 -10.08 -10.69
CA ARG A 97 -9.28 -8.94 -9.83
C ARG A 97 -8.98 -9.20 -8.35
N GLU A 98 -9.37 -10.35 -7.81
CA GLU A 98 -9.17 -10.66 -6.40
C GLU A 98 -7.69 -10.82 -6.02
N ARG A 99 -6.93 -11.53 -6.87
CA ARG A 99 -5.47 -11.66 -6.74
C ARG A 99 -4.77 -10.30 -6.71
N LEU A 100 -5.17 -9.42 -7.63
CA LEU A 100 -4.62 -8.09 -7.74
C LEU A 100 -5.01 -7.20 -6.55
N LEU A 101 -6.24 -7.32 -6.06
CA LEU A 101 -6.69 -6.62 -4.85
C LEU A 101 -5.87 -7.00 -3.63
N ARG A 102 -5.55 -8.29 -3.45
CA ARG A 102 -4.69 -8.75 -2.35
C ARG A 102 -3.25 -8.24 -2.49
N ALA A 103 -2.67 -8.29 -3.69
CA ALA A 103 -1.36 -7.71 -3.96
C ALA A 103 -1.31 -6.19 -3.71
N LEU A 104 -2.36 -5.47 -4.11
CA LEU A 104 -2.50 -4.03 -3.85
C LEU A 104 -2.70 -3.72 -2.38
N TYR A 105 -3.47 -4.53 -1.65
CA TYR A 105 -3.65 -4.38 -0.22
C TYR A 105 -2.31 -4.50 0.51
N PHE A 106 -1.57 -5.58 0.24
CA PHE A 106 -0.22 -5.78 0.79
C PHE A 106 0.73 -4.64 0.40
N ARG A 107 0.73 -4.18 -0.86
CA ARG A 107 1.53 -3.02 -1.28
C ARG A 107 1.16 -1.77 -0.46
N ASN A 108 -0.13 -1.45 -0.42
CA ASN A 108 -0.62 -0.22 0.19
C ASN A 108 -0.46 -0.22 1.72
N GLU A 109 -0.37 -1.39 2.35
CA GLU A 109 -0.12 -1.57 3.78
C GLU A 109 1.30 -1.15 4.19
N PHE A 110 2.29 -1.30 3.31
CA PHE A 110 3.70 -1.03 3.66
C PHE A 110 4.38 0.04 2.79
N ALA A 111 3.72 0.52 1.72
CA ALA A 111 4.21 1.61 0.89
C ALA A 111 3.71 2.97 1.42
N SER A 112 4.56 3.99 1.35
CA SER A 112 4.22 5.36 1.81
C SER A 112 3.02 5.96 1.08
N ARG A 113 2.90 5.67 -0.23
CA ARG A 113 1.81 6.16 -1.08
C ARG A 113 0.99 5.00 -1.65
N PRO A 114 -0.32 4.95 -1.35
CA PRO A 114 -1.17 3.87 -1.84
C PRO A 114 -1.49 4.07 -3.33
N TYR A 115 -1.77 2.97 -4.04
CA TYR A 115 -2.36 3.02 -5.38
C TYR A 115 -3.83 2.60 -5.29
N LEU A 116 -4.75 3.54 -5.57
CA LEU A 116 -6.19 3.40 -5.32
C LEU A 116 -7.00 3.75 -6.57
N PRO A 117 -6.98 2.94 -7.64
CA PRO A 117 -7.75 3.25 -8.84
C PRO A 117 -9.25 3.00 -8.62
N ALA A 118 -10.08 4.00 -8.93
CA ALA A 118 -11.52 3.98 -8.64
C ALA A 118 -12.28 2.77 -9.20
N ARG A 119 -11.85 2.19 -10.32
CA ARG A 119 -12.49 1.01 -10.93
C ARG A 119 -12.18 -0.31 -10.21
N VAL A 120 -11.13 -0.33 -9.41
CA VAL A 120 -10.66 -1.54 -8.69
C VAL A 120 -11.12 -1.51 -7.24
N VAL A 121 -11.11 -0.33 -6.60
CA VAL A 121 -11.67 -0.15 -5.25
C VAL A 121 -13.16 -0.50 -5.25
N PRO A 122 -13.62 -1.45 -4.40
CA PRO A 122 -15.04 -1.81 -4.29
C PRO A 122 -15.91 -0.61 -3.90
N THR A 123 -17.11 -0.49 -4.47
CA THR A 123 -18.00 0.65 -4.24
C THR A 123 -18.43 0.74 -2.77
N GLU A 124 -18.56 -0.40 -2.09
CA GLU A 124 -18.98 -0.51 -0.69
C GLU A 124 -17.95 0.04 0.29
N ARG A 125 -16.69 0.21 -0.16
CA ARG A 125 -15.59 0.77 0.64
C ARG A 125 -15.35 2.25 0.37
N LYS A 126 -16.16 2.86 -0.51
CA LYS A 126 -15.98 4.25 -0.89
C LYS A 126 -16.89 5.17 -0.10
N GLU A 127 -16.31 6.26 0.34
CA GLU A 127 -17.01 7.37 0.96
C GLU A 127 -17.02 8.57 0.00
N LEU A 128 -18.12 9.32 -0.01
CA LEU A 128 -18.26 10.54 -0.81
C LEU A 128 -18.13 11.74 0.11
N LEU A 129 -17.14 12.59 -0.14
CA LEU A 129 -16.96 13.85 0.57
C LEU A 129 -17.15 15.02 -0.38
N PHE A 130 -17.83 16.07 0.08
CA PHE A 130 -18.10 17.29 -0.68
C PHE A 130 -16.94 18.30 -0.65
N SER A 131 -15.88 18.01 0.08
CA SER A 131 -14.69 18.84 0.19
C SER A 131 -13.48 17.96 0.35
N ASP A 132 -12.37 18.36 -0.26
CA ASP A 132 -11.13 17.62 -0.18
C ASP A 132 -10.51 17.78 1.21
N ILE A 133 -10.02 16.67 1.76
CA ILE A 133 -9.20 16.66 2.98
C ILE A 133 -7.80 17.11 2.60
N LEU A 134 -7.43 18.33 3.00
CA LEU A 134 -6.10 18.88 2.78
C LEU A 134 -5.16 18.51 3.94
N GLU A 135 -5.65 18.64 5.16
CA GLU A 135 -4.91 18.47 6.40
C GLU A 135 -5.83 17.86 7.45
N ILE A 136 -5.24 17.06 8.34
CA ILE A 136 -5.92 16.52 9.51
C ILE A 136 -5.34 17.09 10.79
N LYS A 137 -6.18 17.28 11.81
CA LYS A 137 -5.76 17.81 13.10
C LYS A 137 -5.71 16.71 14.15
N TRP A 138 -4.62 16.64 14.88
CA TRP A 138 -4.44 15.73 16.00
C TRP A 138 -4.77 16.43 17.31
N PRO A 139 -5.18 15.68 18.35
CA PRO A 139 -5.51 16.26 19.65
C PRO A 139 -4.26 16.86 20.31
N ASP A 140 -4.45 17.96 21.04
CA ASP A 140 -3.37 18.55 21.84
C ASP A 140 -2.97 17.58 22.97
N PRO A 141 -1.68 17.51 23.38
CA PRO A 141 -1.25 16.61 24.45
C PRO A 141 -2.05 16.74 25.75
N ALA A 142 -2.52 17.95 26.09
CA ALA A 142 -3.35 18.19 27.28
C ALA A 142 -4.78 17.65 27.14
N THR A 143 -5.26 17.49 25.91
CA THR A 143 -6.61 17.00 25.58
C THR A 143 -6.63 15.58 25.01
N ALA A 144 -5.47 15.01 24.69
CA ALA A 144 -5.31 13.67 24.15
C ALA A 144 -5.93 12.59 25.06
N ASP A 145 -6.05 12.89 26.35
CA ASP A 145 -6.75 12.08 27.35
C ASP A 145 -8.24 11.84 27.04
N LEU A 146 -8.88 12.73 26.28
CA LEU A 146 -10.32 12.69 25.97
C LEU A 146 -10.63 11.96 24.66
N THR A 147 -9.67 11.88 23.74
CA THR A 147 -9.83 11.27 22.40
C THR A 147 -9.20 9.89 22.28
N ARG A 148 -8.80 9.30 23.41
CA ARG A 148 -8.12 8.00 23.47
C ARG A 148 -9.04 6.86 23.85
N CYS A 149 -8.72 5.69 23.29
CA CYS A 149 -9.15 4.41 23.82
C CYS A 149 -7.91 3.54 24.01
N ILE A 150 -7.71 3.02 25.23
CA ILE A 150 -6.78 1.91 25.46
C ILE A 150 -7.64 0.66 25.53
N GLU A 151 -7.60 -0.16 24.50
CA GLU A 151 -8.30 -1.43 24.45
C GLU A 151 -7.26 -2.52 24.33
N ASN A 152 -7.26 -3.47 25.28
CA ASN A 152 -6.39 -4.64 25.27
C ASN A 152 -4.89 -4.34 25.10
N GLY A 153 -4.39 -3.22 25.65
CA GLY A 153 -2.98 -2.85 25.58
C GLY A 153 -2.58 -2.08 24.31
N THR A 154 -3.49 -1.95 23.33
CA THR A 154 -3.30 -1.09 22.16
C THR A 154 -3.76 0.33 22.46
N VAL A 155 -2.93 1.32 22.13
CA VAL A 155 -3.28 2.75 22.30
C VAL A 155 -3.82 3.30 20.98
N LYS A 156 -5.06 3.80 20.96
CA LYS A 156 -5.66 4.48 19.82
C LYS A 156 -5.64 6.00 20.00
N ILE A 157 -5.10 6.72 19.02
CA ILE A 157 -5.20 8.19 18.86
C ILE A 157 -6.01 8.49 17.60
N SER A 158 -7.06 9.29 17.71
CA SER A 158 -7.89 9.69 16.56
C SER A 158 -7.67 11.16 16.22
N SER A 159 -7.70 11.51 14.95
CA SER A 159 -7.77 12.91 14.54
C SER A 159 -9.07 13.54 15.01
N VAL A 160 -9.04 14.85 15.26
CA VAL A 160 -10.19 15.64 15.76
C VAL A 160 -11.33 15.64 14.74
N ASP A 161 -10.98 15.61 13.44
CA ASP A 161 -11.90 15.55 12.31
C ASP A 161 -12.38 14.12 11.98
N GLY A 162 -11.80 13.10 12.60
CA GLY A 162 -12.19 11.70 12.40
C GLY A 162 -11.71 11.07 11.09
N TYR A 163 -10.84 11.71 10.32
CA TYR A 163 -10.32 11.18 9.05
C TYR A 163 -9.07 10.31 9.18
N ALA A 164 -8.49 10.20 10.37
CA ALA A 164 -7.38 9.29 10.64
C ALA A 164 -7.36 8.76 12.07
N HIS A 165 -6.77 7.57 12.22
CA HIS A 165 -6.55 6.89 13.47
C HIS A 165 -5.14 6.28 13.49
N LEU A 166 -4.44 6.40 14.60
CA LEU A 166 -3.19 5.70 14.88
C LEU A 166 -3.41 4.70 16.01
N TYR A 167 -2.90 3.48 15.83
CA TYR A 167 -2.95 2.38 16.78
C TYR A 167 -1.52 1.93 17.09
N LEU A 168 -1.07 2.13 18.32
CA LEU A 168 0.24 1.68 18.78
C LEU A 168 0.12 0.31 19.45
N SER A 169 0.93 -0.65 19.01
CA SER A 169 0.92 -2.01 19.57
C SER A 169 1.40 -2.04 21.03
N GLU A 170 1.00 -3.08 21.77
CA GLU A 170 1.32 -3.21 23.20
C GLU A 170 2.85 -3.29 23.45
N LEU A 171 3.60 -3.92 22.54
CA LEU A 171 5.08 -3.96 22.58
C LEU A 171 5.76 -2.65 22.15
N GLN A 172 5.01 -1.70 21.59
CA GLN A 172 5.49 -0.40 21.12
C GLN A 172 6.64 -0.50 20.08
N GLN A 173 6.66 -1.58 19.30
CA GLN A 173 7.65 -1.79 18.24
C GLN A 173 7.09 -1.47 16.85
N GLU A 174 5.77 -1.54 16.70
CA GLU A 174 5.07 -1.17 15.48
C GLU A 174 3.79 -0.40 15.79
N PHE A 175 3.32 0.33 14.79
CA PHE A 175 2.03 1.00 14.84
C PHE A 175 1.32 0.88 13.50
N THR A 176 0.00 0.93 13.56
CA THR A 176 -0.90 0.91 12.42
C THR A 176 -1.57 2.27 12.29
N VAL A 177 -1.68 2.81 11.08
CA VAL A 177 -2.47 4.00 10.80
C VAL A 177 -3.59 3.66 9.85
N GLU A 178 -4.79 4.12 10.15
CA GLU A 178 -5.94 4.09 9.27
C GLU A 178 -6.29 5.52 8.89
N PHE A 179 -6.40 5.81 7.61
CA PHE A 179 -6.73 7.16 7.16
C PHE A 179 -7.55 7.15 5.88
N LEU A 180 -8.30 8.23 5.68
CA LEU A 180 -9.13 8.40 4.52
C LEU A 180 -8.30 8.96 3.34
N CYS A 181 -8.14 8.18 2.27
CA CYS A 181 -7.36 8.56 1.11
C CYS A 181 -8.24 8.79 -0.12
N LYS A 182 -7.97 9.87 -0.86
CA LYS A 182 -8.69 10.19 -2.10
C LYS A 182 -8.38 9.16 -3.17
N VAL A 183 -9.43 8.60 -3.77
CA VAL A 183 -9.32 7.60 -4.82
C VAL A 183 -8.84 8.25 -6.12
N SER A 184 -7.92 7.58 -6.82
CA SER A 184 -7.41 8.05 -8.10
C SER A 184 -8.48 7.90 -9.18
N GLN A 185 -8.99 9.03 -9.69
CA GLN A 185 -10.00 9.10 -10.74
C GLN A 185 -9.41 9.55 -12.08
N SER A 186 -10.03 9.12 -13.18
CA SER A 186 -9.72 9.62 -14.52
C SER A 186 -10.28 11.03 -14.66
N SER A 187 -9.49 11.96 -15.23
CA SER A 187 -9.91 13.33 -15.54
C SER A 187 -11.22 13.39 -16.35
N ALA A 188 -11.55 12.34 -17.11
CA ALA A 188 -12.83 12.27 -17.84
C ALA A 188 -14.07 12.23 -16.94
N ALA A 189 -13.95 11.78 -15.68
CA ALA A 189 -15.06 11.76 -14.73
C ALA A 189 -15.36 13.15 -14.13
N SER A 190 -14.34 14.02 -13.96
CA SER A 190 -14.56 15.39 -13.47
C SER A 190 -15.14 16.30 -14.56
N LEU A 191 -14.86 16.02 -15.84
CA LEU A 191 -15.42 16.76 -16.97
C LEU A 191 -16.93 16.56 -17.13
N HIS A 192 -17.49 15.40 -16.78
CA HIS A 192 -18.94 15.18 -16.82
C HIS A 192 -19.72 16.03 -15.80
N ALA A 193 -19.07 16.48 -14.73
CA ALA A 193 -19.66 17.42 -13.79
C ALA A 193 -19.68 18.87 -14.33
N SER A 194 -18.74 19.25 -15.22
CA SER A 194 -18.70 20.61 -15.79
C SER A 194 -19.37 20.76 -17.16
N GLN A 195 -19.59 19.66 -17.90
CA GLN A 195 -20.15 19.70 -19.26
C GLN A 195 -21.67 19.90 -19.37
N LYS A 196 -22.40 20.08 -18.25
CA LYS A 196 -23.85 20.33 -18.32
C LYS A 196 -24.24 21.78 -18.59
N ASN A 197 -23.28 22.72 -18.59
CA ASN A 197 -23.53 24.15 -18.82
C ASN A 197 -22.63 24.73 -19.93
N SER A 198 -22.81 24.30 -21.18
CA SER A 198 -22.41 25.12 -22.34
C SER A 198 -23.27 24.80 -23.57
N ASN A 199 -24.58 25.00 -23.46
CA ASN A 199 -25.44 25.16 -24.63
C ASN A 199 -25.64 26.65 -24.92
N TYR A 200 -24.70 27.23 -25.65
CA TYR A 200 -25.01 28.33 -26.55
C TYR A 200 -24.64 27.88 -27.95
N GLN A 201 -25.67 27.59 -28.74
CA GLN A 201 -25.55 27.49 -30.18
C GLN A 201 -25.06 28.85 -30.70
N THR A 202 -23.96 28.88 -31.44
CA THR A 202 -23.77 29.86 -32.51
C THR A 202 -23.04 29.19 -33.66
N ARG A 203 -23.87 28.60 -34.52
CA ARG A 203 -23.83 28.64 -35.99
C ARG A 203 -22.46 28.75 -36.69
N ASP A 204 -22.14 27.65 -37.36
CA ASP A 204 -21.34 27.48 -38.58
C ASP A 204 -20.76 28.71 -39.26
N HIS A 205 -19.43 28.68 -39.48
CA HIS A 205 -18.85 29.07 -40.76
C HIS A 205 -17.63 28.20 -41.08
N TYR A 206 -17.69 27.56 -42.25
CA TYR A 206 -16.65 26.80 -42.93
C TYR A 206 -15.41 27.65 -43.24
N GLY A 207 -14.23 27.02 -43.24
CA GLY A 207 -13.01 27.57 -43.85
C GLY A 207 -11.77 26.72 -43.56
N GLU A 208 -11.43 25.82 -44.49
CA GLU A 208 -10.13 25.16 -44.56
C GLU A 208 -8.98 26.16 -44.60
N SER A 209 -7.86 25.89 -43.90
CA SER A 209 -6.54 25.99 -44.53
C SER A 209 -5.46 25.31 -43.70
N SER A 210 -4.75 24.42 -44.38
CA SER A 210 -3.42 23.88 -44.10
C SER A 210 -2.37 24.96 -43.80
N ASN A 211 -1.46 24.70 -42.84
CA ASN A 211 -0.03 24.45 -43.14
C ASN A 211 0.83 24.43 -41.87
N ASN A 212 1.83 23.55 -41.92
CA ASN A 212 2.94 23.41 -40.99
C ASN A 212 3.78 24.69 -40.90
N SER A 213 4.38 24.94 -39.74
CA SER A 213 5.83 25.23 -39.67
C SER A 213 6.42 24.90 -38.31
N VAL A 214 7.61 24.30 -38.40
CA VAL A 214 8.61 24.04 -37.36
C VAL A 214 9.62 25.20 -37.38
N ALA A 215 10.36 25.35 -36.27
CA ALA A 215 11.56 26.19 -36.00
C ALA A 215 11.28 27.35 -35.04
N ASP A 216 12.12 27.76 -34.08
CA ASP A 216 13.31 27.24 -33.42
C ASP A 216 13.68 28.27 -32.32
N ILE A 217 14.45 27.87 -31.30
CA ILE A 217 15.44 28.67 -30.52
C ILE A 217 15.01 29.93 -29.70
N SER A 218 15.07 29.73 -28.36
CA SER A 218 15.98 30.38 -27.38
C SER A 218 15.76 31.80 -26.78
N LEU A 219 15.86 31.79 -25.43
CA LEU A 219 16.37 32.81 -24.47
C LEU A 219 16.06 34.30 -24.66
N LYS A 220 15.40 34.92 -23.66
CA LYS A 220 16.11 35.73 -22.64
C LYS A 220 15.18 36.23 -21.51
N GLN A 221 15.71 36.01 -20.32
CA GLN A 221 15.46 36.66 -19.03
C GLN A 221 15.52 38.19 -19.12
N ARG A 222 14.57 38.89 -18.50
CA ARG A 222 14.81 40.24 -17.97
C ARG A 222 13.90 40.54 -16.77
N ARG A 223 14.54 40.79 -15.62
CA ARG A 223 13.97 41.40 -14.41
C ARG A 223 13.49 42.82 -14.72
N THR A 224 12.47 43.27 -13.99
CA THR A 224 12.38 44.67 -13.55
C THR A 224 11.60 44.70 -12.24
N GLU A 225 12.28 45.21 -11.21
CA GLU A 225 11.73 45.58 -9.91
C GLU A 225 10.93 46.88 -10.07
N SER A 226 9.82 47.00 -9.34
CA SER A 226 9.34 48.31 -8.89
C SER A 226 8.75 48.15 -7.49
N LYS A 227 9.37 48.88 -6.54
CA LYS A 227 8.92 49.09 -5.17
C LYS A 227 7.71 50.02 -5.18
N ASN A 228 6.77 49.79 -4.26
CA ASN A 228 6.04 50.85 -3.56
C ASN A 228 5.62 50.31 -2.19
N GLU A 229 6.32 50.81 -1.16
CA GLU A 229 5.93 50.75 0.25
C GLU A 229 4.85 51.81 0.47
N HIS A 230 3.75 51.49 1.17
CA HIS A 230 2.98 52.41 2.04
C HIS A 230 2.35 51.52 3.13
N GLY A 231 2.78 51.71 4.37
CA GLY A 231 2.25 50.99 5.54
C GLY A 231 1.13 51.76 6.25
N CYS A 232 0.28 51.06 7.00
CA CYS A 232 -0.28 51.52 8.26
C CYS A 232 -1.00 50.39 9.03
N ASP A 233 -0.59 50.21 10.28
CA ASP A 233 -1.25 49.74 11.51
C ASP A 233 -2.39 48.70 11.52
N GLU A 234 -2.08 47.62 12.24
CA GLU A 234 -2.70 47.17 13.50
C GLU A 234 -4.20 47.41 13.77
N SER A 235 -4.88 46.26 13.94
CA SER A 235 -5.60 45.88 15.16
C SER A 235 -7.13 45.67 15.07
N LYS A 236 -7.51 44.58 15.72
CA LYS A 236 -8.81 44.23 16.34
C LYS A 236 -9.86 43.55 15.46
N TYR A 237 -9.83 42.21 15.60
CA TYR A 237 -10.98 41.33 15.62
C TYR A 237 -12.21 41.99 16.27
N ARG A 238 -13.30 42.08 15.50
CA ARG A 238 -14.66 42.22 16.02
C ARG A 238 -15.49 41.00 15.59
N GLU A 239 -15.73 40.15 16.57
CA GLU A 239 -16.97 39.42 16.86
C GLU A 239 -18.06 39.41 15.77
N SER A 240 -18.22 38.28 15.07
CA SER A 240 -19.33 38.04 14.15
C SER A 240 -20.61 37.70 14.91
N THR A 241 -21.52 38.67 14.91
CA THR A 241 -22.90 38.51 15.40
C THR A 241 -23.73 37.74 14.36
N LYS A 242 -24.54 36.79 14.83
CA LYS A 242 -25.49 35.97 14.04
C LYS A 242 -26.39 36.84 13.14
N PRO A 243 -26.70 36.44 11.88
CA PRO A 243 -27.80 37.04 11.16
C PRO A 243 -29.12 36.33 11.50
N LYS A 244 -30.14 37.13 11.83
CA LYS A 244 -31.54 36.73 11.95
C LYS A 244 -32.17 36.55 10.57
N ASP A 245 -33.16 35.67 10.53
CA ASP A 245 -34.08 35.38 9.44
C ASP A 245 -34.57 36.62 8.68
N GLN A 246 -34.52 36.55 7.35
CA GLN A 246 -35.49 37.21 6.48
C GLN A 246 -35.76 36.36 5.25
N GLN A 247 -37.03 36.04 5.07
CA GLN A 247 -37.63 35.32 3.97
C GLN A 247 -37.79 36.25 2.75
N ASP A 248 -37.71 35.63 1.57
CA ASP A 248 -38.39 35.99 0.31
C ASP A 248 -37.67 36.92 -0.69
N ARG A 249 -37.06 36.32 -1.74
CA ARG A 249 -37.60 36.27 -3.12
C ARG A 249 -36.56 35.75 -4.12
N ASP A 250 -36.97 34.74 -4.89
CA ASP A 250 -36.50 34.32 -6.22
C ASP A 250 -35.10 34.78 -6.68
N GLY A 251 -34.08 34.14 -6.11
CA GLY A 251 -32.80 33.94 -6.75
C GLY A 251 -32.60 32.43 -6.88
N VAL A 252 -32.58 31.92 -8.12
CA VAL A 252 -32.21 30.53 -8.42
C VAL A 252 -30.95 30.19 -7.61
N PRO A 253 -30.96 29.15 -6.74
CA PRO A 253 -29.74 28.73 -6.08
C PRO A 253 -28.75 28.40 -7.18
N LEU A 254 -27.59 29.09 -7.20
CA LEU A 254 -26.47 28.64 -8.01
C LEU A 254 -26.24 27.18 -7.61
N SER A 255 -26.62 26.27 -8.49
CA SER A 255 -26.43 24.84 -8.31
C SER A 255 -24.93 24.64 -8.21
N CYS A 256 -24.44 24.50 -6.99
CA CYS A 256 -23.11 23.98 -6.73
C CYS A 256 -23.06 22.63 -7.44
N THR A 257 -22.46 22.60 -8.63
CA THR A 257 -22.13 21.37 -9.34
C THR A 257 -21.34 20.52 -8.35
N ASN A 258 -21.95 19.43 -7.88
CA ASN A 258 -21.43 18.58 -6.82
C ASN A 258 -19.96 18.20 -7.07
N CYS A 259 -19.04 18.92 -6.43
CA CYS A 259 -17.63 18.56 -6.35
C CYS A 259 -17.45 17.48 -5.28
N SER A 260 -18.11 16.33 -5.45
CA SER A 260 -17.94 15.19 -4.56
C SER A 260 -16.71 14.39 -4.99
N SER A 261 -15.75 14.25 -4.09
CA SER A 261 -14.58 13.38 -4.25
C SER A 261 -14.85 12.02 -3.62
N GLU A 262 -14.41 10.95 -4.27
CA GLU A 262 -14.43 9.59 -3.70
C GLU A 262 -13.19 9.35 -2.83
N TYR A 263 -13.42 8.75 -1.68
CA TYR A 263 -12.44 8.43 -0.67
C TYR A 263 -12.57 6.97 -0.24
N THR A 264 -11.50 6.39 0.31
CA THR A 264 -11.53 5.05 0.92
C THR A 264 -10.58 5.01 2.11
N TRP A 265 -10.92 4.22 3.12
CA TRP A 265 -10.01 3.92 4.21
C TRP A 265 -8.83 3.11 3.70
N VAL A 266 -7.63 3.50 4.16
CA VAL A 266 -6.37 2.84 3.90
C VAL A 266 -5.71 2.54 5.23
N THR A 267 -5.25 1.30 5.39
CA THR A 267 -4.47 0.86 6.54
C THR A 267 -3.02 0.77 6.12
N GLN A 268 -2.11 1.39 6.88
CA GLN A 268 -0.67 1.25 6.73
C GLN A 268 -0.03 0.79 8.05
N ARG A 269 1.05 0.02 7.96
CA ARG A 269 1.79 -0.50 9.12
C ARG A 269 3.25 -0.09 9.04
N TRP A 270 3.73 0.46 10.14
CA TRP A 270 5.07 1.05 10.23
C TRP A 270 5.81 0.54 11.47
N SER A 271 7.13 0.48 11.36
CA SER A 271 8.01 0.30 12.52
C SER A 271 8.08 1.61 13.28
N VAL A 272 8.16 1.55 14.60
CA VAL A 272 8.46 2.74 15.44
C VAL A 272 9.87 3.28 15.15
N SER A 273 10.75 2.49 14.52
CA SER A 273 12.10 2.91 14.14
C SER A 273 12.22 3.46 12.71
N SER A 274 11.21 3.26 11.86
CA SER A 274 11.22 3.69 10.45
C SER A 274 9.80 3.94 9.95
N TYR A 275 9.46 5.23 9.78
CA TYR A 275 8.13 5.68 9.39
C TYR A 275 8.16 7.05 8.69
N PRO A 276 7.12 7.42 7.91
CA PRO A 276 6.97 8.75 7.30
C PRO A 276 6.76 9.88 8.32
N GLU A 277 7.32 11.06 8.06
CA GLU A 277 7.28 12.23 8.97
C GLU A 277 5.86 12.67 9.35
N GLU A 278 4.88 12.46 8.47
CA GLU A 278 3.48 12.82 8.70
C GLU A 278 2.88 12.13 9.94
N TRP A 279 3.44 10.99 10.35
CA TRP A 279 2.98 10.21 11.50
C TRP A 279 3.78 10.46 12.77
N LYS A 280 4.80 11.32 12.74
CA LYS A 280 5.68 11.58 13.88
C LYS A 280 4.94 12.15 15.09
N TYR A 281 4.10 13.16 14.86
CA TYR A 281 3.32 13.80 15.92
C TYR A 281 2.29 12.83 16.56
N PRO A 282 1.39 12.15 15.82
CA PRO A 282 0.46 11.23 16.45
C PRO A 282 1.15 10.03 17.12
N LEU A 283 2.31 9.58 16.62
CA LEU A 283 3.10 8.54 17.28
C LEU A 283 3.66 9.02 18.62
N SER A 284 4.19 10.25 18.70
CA SER A 284 4.69 10.79 19.98
C SER A 284 3.57 10.92 21.00
N LEU A 285 2.37 11.34 20.58
CA LEU A 285 1.17 11.33 21.42
C LEU A 285 0.85 9.92 21.97
N ALA A 286 0.87 8.91 21.10
CA ALA A 286 0.58 7.53 21.50
C ALA A 286 1.62 6.98 22.50
N LEU A 287 2.91 7.25 22.27
CA LEU A 287 4.00 6.86 23.18
C LEU A 287 3.88 7.55 24.55
N MET A 288 3.57 8.85 24.57
CA MET A 288 3.32 9.58 25.82
C MET A 288 2.13 8.99 26.61
N CYS A 289 1.05 8.64 25.90
CA CYS A 289 -0.12 8.03 26.51
C CYS A 289 0.21 6.65 27.12
N SER A 290 0.99 5.83 26.41
CA SER A 290 1.41 4.52 26.88
C SER A 290 2.26 4.63 28.16
N ASN A 291 3.24 5.53 28.18
CA ASN A 291 4.11 5.76 29.33
C ASN A 291 3.34 6.28 30.55
N SER A 292 2.38 7.19 30.34
CA SER A 292 1.54 7.72 31.42
C SER A 292 0.66 6.64 32.07
N HIS A 293 0.24 5.63 31.29
CA HIS A 293 -0.53 4.50 31.80
C HIS A 293 0.35 3.51 32.57
N ALA A 294 1.58 3.26 32.12
CA ALA A 294 2.54 2.43 32.87
C ALA A 294 2.76 2.99 34.29
N VAL A 295 3.00 4.31 34.40
CA VAL A 295 3.19 4.99 35.69
C VAL A 295 1.94 4.92 36.58
N LYS A 296 0.73 5.09 36.02
CA LYS A 296 -0.53 4.97 36.80
C LYS A 296 -0.78 3.56 37.33
N ASN A 297 -0.36 2.52 36.61
CA ASN A 297 -0.51 1.13 37.06
C ASN A 297 0.54 0.73 38.10
N GLU A 298 1.76 1.26 38.02
CA GLU A 298 2.81 1.05 39.02
C GLU A 298 2.46 1.68 40.38
N ILE A 299 1.81 2.85 40.39
CA ILE A 299 1.37 3.51 41.63
C ILE A 299 0.29 2.67 42.35
N ASN A 300 -0.50 1.89 41.61
CA ASN A 300 -1.53 1.01 42.18
C ASN A 300 -0.99 -0.36 42.65
N THR A 301 0.30 -0.66 42.48
CA THR A 301 0.88 -1.98 42.80
C THR A 301 2.15 -1.97 43.66
N CYS A 302 2.55 -0.85 44.26
CA CYS A 302 3.77 -0.82 45.08
C CYS A 302 3.51 -0.94 46.59
N GLU A 303 3.60 -2.17 47.13
CA GLU A 303 4.33 -2.43 48.37
C GLU A 303 5.70 -3.05 48.03
N LYS A 304 6.76 -2.27 48.35
CA LYS A 304 8.18 -2.65 48.48
C LYS A 304 8.78 -3.62 47.45
N SER A 305 9.59 -3.05 46.55
CA SER A 305 11.01 -3.44 46.44
C SER A 305 11.80 -2.44 45.62
N ASN A 306 12.92 -1.96 46.18
CA ASN A 306 13.98 -1.27 45.45
C ASN A 306 14.66 -2.27 44.50
N HIS A 307 15.00 -1.87 43.27
CA HIS A 307 16.32 -2.04 42.63
C HIS A 307 16.30 -1.69 41.12
N THR A 308 17.27 -0.85 40.77
CA THR A 308 18.08 -0.77 39.52
C THR A 308 17.41 -0.36 38.19
N SER A 309 17.56 0.93 37.90
CA SER A 309 17.86 1.56 36.60
C SER A 309 17.82 0.65 35.36
N ALA A 310 16.71 0.73 34.61
CA ALA A 310 16.63 0.33 33.22
C ALA A 310 16.54 1.61 32.35
N GLU A 311 17.27 1.63 31.24
CA GLU A 311 17.35 2.75 30.31
C GLU A 311 15.96 3.26 29.92
N ALA A 312 15.72 4.54 30.20
CA ALA A 312 14.51 5.22 29.80
C ALA A 312 14.43 5.29 28.27
N PRO A 313 13.29 4.96 27.64
CA PRO A 313 13.11 5.23 26.23
C PRO A 313 13.23 6.74 26.00
N VAL A 314 14.00 7.13 24.98
CA VAL A 314 14.23 8.52 24.57
C VAL A 314 12.88 9.23 24.48
N LEU A 315 12.64 10.14 25.43
CA LEU A 315 11.46 11.00 25.45
C LEU A 315 11.53 11.92 24.22
N ILE A 316 10.76 11.59 23.19
CA ILE A 316 10.46 12.54 22.12
C ILE A 316 9.48 13.54 22.72
N SER A 317 9.99 14.68 23.20
CA SER A 317 9.11 15.76 23.62
C SER A 317 8.30 16.24 22.40
N PRO A 318 7.00 16.50 22.54
CA PRO A 318 6.17 17.02 21.46
C PRO A 318 6.49 18.48 21.08
N GLU A 319 7.45 19.10 21.76
CA GLU A 319 7.73 20.54 21.74
C GLU A 319 8.49 20.98 20.48
N THR A 320 7.95 20.71 19.28
CA THR A 320 8.17 21.52 18.06
C THR A 320 7.36 21.03 16.84
N HIS A 321 6.64 19.92 16.92
CA HIS A 321 5.92 19.37 15.77
C HIS A 321 4.49 19.90 15.69
N GLY A 322 4.07 20.35 14.50
CA GLY A 322 2.71 20.84 14.28
C GLY A 322 1.69 19.74 14.55
N ALA A 323 0.60 20.07 15.24
CA ALA A 323 -0.53 19.16 15.52
C ALA A 323 -1.36 18.84 14.27
N VAL A 324 -0.77 18.98 13.08
CA VAL A 324 -1.41 18.89 11.78
C VAL A 324 -0.57 18.00 10.90
N SER A 325 -1.22 17.04 10.24
CA SER A 325 -0.57 16.16 9.26
C SER A 325 -1.26 16.28 7.90
N CYS A 326 -0.47 16.22 6.83
CA CYS A 326 -1.00 16.01 5.49
C CYS A 326 -1.21 14.51 5.26
N LEU A 327 -2.39 14.11 4.78
CA LEU A 327 -2.65 12.69 4.50
C LEU A 327 -1.89 12.21 3.25
N PRO A 328 -1.36 10.98 3.25
CA PRO A 328 -0.71 10.42 2.07
C PRO A 328 -1.63 10.44 0.85
N THR A 329 -1.13 11.01 -0.25
CA THR A 329 -1.88 11.08 -1.50
C THR A 329 -1.67 9.84 -2.33
N ALA A 330 -2.77 9.30 -2.87
CA ALA A 330 -2.72 8.18 -3.79
C ALA A 330 -1.83 8.44 -5.01
N LEU A 331 -1.25 7.38 -5.56
CA LEU A 331 -0.46 7.41 -6.77
C LEU A 331 -1.33 7.67 -8.01
N PRO A 332 -0.76 8.33 -9.05
CA PRO A 332 -1.49 8.64 -10.27
C PRO A 332 -1.90 7.37 -11.03
N LEU A 333 -3.04 7.41 -11.73
CA LEU A 333 -3.54 6.27 -12.51
C LEU A 333 -2.59 5.81 -13.62
N SER A 334 -1.75 6.72 -14.13
CA SER A 334 -0.80 6.47 -15.20
C SER A 334 0.63 6.70 -14.72
N CYS A 335 1.53 5.75 -15.02
CA CYS A 335 2.97 5.94 -14.85
C CYS A 335 3.56 6.72 -16.03
N ARG A 336 4.50 7.63 -15.72
CA ARG A 336 5.25 8.42 -16.70
C ARG A 336 6.40 7.64 -17.35
N ALA A 337 6.88 6.57 -16.72
CA ALA A 337 8.02 5.79 -17.18
C ALA A 337 7.78 4.26 -17.08
N PRO A 338 6.72 3.71 -17.73
CA PRO A 338 6.41 2.28 -17.64
C PRO A 338 7.47 1.37 -18.30
N HIS A 339 8.36 1.95 -19.10
CA HIS A 339 9.49 1.25 -19.71
C HIS A 339 10.65 1.00 -18.71
N LEU A 340 10.66 1.66 -17.56
CA LEU A 340 11.62 1.43 -16.47
C LEU A 340 11.16 0.35 -15.49
N HIS A 341 9.92 -0.13 -15.61
CA HIS A 341 9.41 -1.20 -14.77
C HIS A 341 10.15 -2.51 -15.07
N ARG A 342 10.55 -3.20 -14.00
CA ARG A 342 11.12 -4.54 -14.06
C ARG A 342 10.00 -5.58 -14.19
N TRP A 343 10.22 -6.56 -15.06
CA TRP A 343 9.27 -7.64 -15.35
C TRP A 343 9.95 -9.01 -15.26
N THR A 344 10.67 -9.22 -14.17
CA THR A 344 11.44 -10.44 -13.89
C THR A 344 11.17 -10.87 -12.47
N PHE A 345 10.73 -12.11 -12.28
CA PHE A 345 10.53 -12.70 -10.97
C PHE A 345 11.87 -13.02 -10.30
N CYS A 346 11.90 -12.97 -8.96
CA CYS A 346 13.04 -13.42 -8.18
C CYS A 346 12.80 -14.84 -7.66
N ASP A 347 13.67 -15.77 -8.04
CA ASP A 347 13.64 -17.14 -7.53
C ASP A 347 14.38 -17.26 -6.20
N PHE A 348 13.74 -16.86 -5.10
CA PHE A 348 14.33 -16.85 -3.76
C PHE A 348 14.64 -18.25 -3.20
N PHE A 349 13.85 -19.28 -3.55
CA PHE A 349 13.90 -20.60 -2.90
C PHE A 349 14.25 -21.77 -3.81
N ARG A 350 14.51 -21.53 -5.10
CA ARG A 350 14.69 -22.63 -6.08
C ARG A 350 16.12 -23.14 -6.22
N ASN A 351 17.14 -22.44 -5.73
CA ASN A 351 18.53 -22.81 -5.95
C ASN A 351 19.22 -23.23 -4.64
N GLN A 352 19.22 -24.53 -4.36
CA GLN A 352 20.09 -25.10 -3.30
C GLN A 352 21.58 -25.03 -3.66
N ASP A 353 21.90 -24.74 -4.93
CA ASP A 353 23.27 -24.56 -5.39
C ASP A 353 23.69 -23.09 -5.21
N ALA A 354 24.57 -22.89 -4.23
CA ALA A 354 25.24 -21.63 -3.94
C ALA A 354 25.94 -21.11 -5.21
N GLU A 355 25.64 -19.87 -5.62
CA GLU A 355 26.67 -18.88 -5.98
C GLU A 355 26.16 -17.53 -6.53
N LYS A 356 24.87 -17.32 -6.80
CA LYS A 356 24.42 -15.98 -7.28
C LYS A 356 22.94 -15.68 -7.03
N TYR A 357 22.60 -15.39 -5.78
CA TYR A 357 21.38 -14.66 -5.47
C TYR A 357 21.59 -13.18 -5.81
N SER A 358 21.47 -12.82 -7.08
CA SER A 358 21.38 -11.41 -7.47
C SER A 358 19.92 -11.02 -7.54
N CYS A 359 19.28 -10.82 -6.38
CA CYS A 359 18.14 -9.92 -6.33
C CYS A 359 18.72 -8.52 -6.52
N PRO A 360 18.47 -7.83 -7.65
CA PRO A 360 19.07 -6.51 -7.89
C PRO A 360 18.51 -5.44 -6.95
N GLN A 361 17.50 -5.77 -6.15
CA GLN A 361 16.70 -4.83 -5.39
C GLN A 361 16.60 -5.24 -3.94
N LEU A 362 16.67 -4.24 -3.06
CA LEU A 362 16.49 -4.43 -1.63
C LEU A 362 15.07 -4.91 -1.34
N ILE A 363 14.94 -5.90 -0.46
CA ILE A 363 13.66 -6.45 -0.03
C ILE A 363 13.17 -5.61 1.13
N GLN A 364 11.97 -5.08 1.10
CA GLN A 364 11.43 -4.26 2.20
C GLN A 364 10.59 -5.11 3.16
N VAL A 365 9.65 -5.89 2.64
CA VAL A 365 8.76 -6.75 3.43
C VAL A 365 8.59 -8.10 2.74
N VAL A 366 8.63 -9.18 3.51
CA VAL A 366 8.26 -10.52 3.07
C VAL A 366 7.15 -11.03 3.96
N TRP A 367 6.10 -11.56 3.37
CA TRP A 367 5.12 -12.38 4.05
C TRP A 367 5.27 -13.83 3.58
N TRP A 368 5.49 -14.74 4.52
CA TRP A 368 5.65 -16.17 4.23
C TRP A 368 4.98 -17.01 5.30
N GLN A 369 4.03 -17.86 4.89
CA GLN A 369 3.29 -18.79 5.77
C GLN A 369 2.73 -18.14 7.04
N GLY A 370 2.23 -16.90 6.95
CA GLY A 370 1.66 -16.17 8.08
C GLY A 370 2.65 -15.31 8.87
N VAL A 371 3.95 -15.41 8.62
CA VAL A 371 4.98 -14.60 9.27
C VAL A 371 5.38 -13.42 8.38
N PHE A 372 5.44 -12.22 8.96
CA PHE A 372 6.02 -11.05 8.28
C PHE A 372 7.47 -10.84 8.69
N TYR A 373 8.31 -10.56 7.70
CA TYR A 373 9.70 -10.13 7.86
C TYR A 373 9.82 -8.74 7.26
N ARG A 374 10.25 -7.76 8.03
CA ARG A 374 10.48 -6.39 7.58
C ARG A 374 11.97 -6.09 7.68
N PHE A 375 12.52 -5.54 6.60
CA PHE A 375 13.93 -5.19 6.50
C PHE A 375 14.04 -3.67 6.47
N ILE A 376 14.71 -3.12 7.47
CA ILE A 376 14.92 -1.68 7.61
C ILE A 376 16.38 -1.41 7.29
N TYR A 377 16.62 -0.72 6.18
CA TYR A 377 17.97 -0.38 5.74
C TYR A 377 18.37 1.00 6.26
N GLY A 378 19.57 1.10 6.83
CA GLY A 378 20.10 2.33 7.41
C GLY A 378 21.58 2.19 7.71
N LYS A 379 22.07 2.93 8.72
CA LYS A 379 23.45 2.78 9.22
C LYS A 379 23.70 1.37 9.75
N THR A 380 22.71 0.83 10.43
CA THR A 380 22.63 -0.57 10.84
C THR A 380 21.36 -1.13 10.24
N SER A 381 21.48 -2.08 9.33
CA SER A 381 20.29 -2.74 8.78
C SER A 381 19.71 -3.69 9.82
N ILE A 382 18.40 -3.62 10.03
CA ILE A 382 17.67 -4.39 11.04
C ILE A 382 16.61 -5.24 10.35
N ILE A 383 16.43 -6.47 10.84
CA ILE A 383 15.32 -7.34 10.53
C ILE A 383 14.35 -7.36 11.71
N GLU A 384 13.10 -7.07 11.41
CA GLU A 384 11.96 -7.21 12.29
C GLU A 384 11.13 -8.41 11.84
N VAL A 385 10.76 -9.30 12.75
CA VAL A 385 9.93 -10.48 12.43
C VAL A 385 8.70 -10.53 13.31
N TYR A 386 7.54 -10.71 12.67
CA TYR A 386 6.22 -10.73 13.28
C TYR A 386 5.53 -12.07 12.99
N PRO A 387 5.52 -13.01 13.95
CA PRO A 387 4.92 -14.33 13.78
C PRO A 387 3.39 -14.33 13.75
N GLY A 388 2.74 -13.26 14.21
CA GLY A 388 1.28 -13.12 14.23
C GLY A 388 0.60 -13.47 15.56
N ASP A 389 1.37 -13.68 16.63
CA ASP A 389 0.88 -13.98 17.99
C ASP A 389 1.18 -12.84 18.99
N ASP A 390 1.30 -11.62 18.50
CA ASP A 390 1.72 -10.41 19.23
C ASP A 390 3.16 -10.44 19.78
N SER A 391 3.93 -11.49 19.48
CA SER A 391 5.37 -11.50 19.71
C SER A 391 6.13 -10.79 18.57
N PHE A 392 7.38 -10.43 18.86
CA PHE A 392 8.22 -9.68 17.94
C PHE A 392 9.67 -10.12 18.07
N PHE A 393 10.36 -10.31 16.96
CA PHE A 393 11.81 -10.51 16.94
C PHE A 393 12.49 -9.32 16.28
N LYS A 394 13.61 -8.91 16.86
CA LYS A 394 14.47 -7.87 16.30
C LYS A 394 15.89 -8.38 16.20
N SER A 395 16.49 -8.25 15.02
CA SER A 395 17.91 -8.55 14.83
C SER A 395 18.78 -7.51 15.54
N GLU A 396 19.88 -7.95 16.14
CA GLU A 396 20.89 -7.09 16.74
C GLU A 396 22.29 -7.49 16.24
N GLY A 397 23.15 -6.48 16.03
CA GLY A 397 24.51 -6.64 15.53
C GLY A 397 24.72 -6.25 14.06
N PRO A 398 25.96 -6.33 13.55
CA PRO A 398 26.30 -5.92 12.19
C PRO A 398 25.72 -6.88 11.14
N PHE A 399 25.51 -6.38 9.92
CA PHE A 399 25.10 -7.16 8.73
C PHE A 399 23.82 -8.00 8.91
N LEU A 400 22.72 -7.38 9.37
CA LEU A 400 21.40 -8.04 9.56
C LEU A 400 21.32 -9.03 10.74
N GLY A 401 22.35 -9.06 11.59
CA GLY A 401 22.28 -9.57 12.96
C GLY A 401 22.84 -10.99 13.15
N ASN A 402 23.71 -11.13 14.14
CA ASN A 402 24.17 -12.43 14.66
C ASN A 402 23.29 -12.93 15.82
N TYR A 403 22.43 -12.04 16.33
CA TYR A 403 21.53 -12.27 17.44
C TYR A 403 20.15 -11.73 17.12
N PHE A 404 19.14 -12.34 17.72
CA PHE A 404 17.76 -11.87 17.68
C PHE A 404 17.25 -11.74 19.11
N ILE A 405 16.65 -10.60 19.44
CA ILE A 405 15.91 -10.42 20.68
C ILE A 405 14.45 -10.72 20.38
N HIS A 406 13.88 -11.66 21.12
CA HIS A 406 12.47 -12.01 21.10
C HIS A 406 11.77 -11.28 22.25
N TYR A 407 10.76 -10.51 21.89
CA TYR A 407 9.93 -9.75 22.78
C TYR A 407 8.56 -10.41 22.87
N THR A 408 8.12 -10.72 24.09
CA THR A 408 6.81 -11.28 24.37
C THR A 408 6.16 -10.55 25.53
N ILE A 409 4.83 -10.63 25.61
CA ILE A 409 4.06 -10.14 26.75
C ILE A 409 3.55 -11.34 27.52
N GLN A 410 3.92 -11.44 28.79
CA GLN A 410 3.48 -12.54 29.63
C GLN A 410 1.98 -12.46 29.89
N LYS A 411 1.26 -13.50 29.47
CA LYS A 411 -0.18 -13.64 29.70
C LYS A 411 -0.46 -13.68 31.21
N GLY A 412 -1.15 -12.66 31.71
CA GLY A 412 -1.54 -12.51 33.12
C GLY A 412 -0.86 -11.35 33.83
N THR A 413 0.46 -11.22 33.74
CA THR A 413 1.22 -10.13 34.40
C THR A 413 1.36 -8.88 33.53
N LYS A 414 1.11 -8.99 32.22
CA LYS A 414 1.35 -7.92 31.21
C LYS A 414 2.77 -7.36 31.24
N LYS A 415 3.73 -8.12 31.77
CA LYS A 415 5.15 -7.74 31.77
C LYS A 415 5.78 -8.13 30.45
N ARG A 416 6.61 -7.23 29.93
CA ARG A 416 7.47 -7.46 28.78
C ARG A 416 8.59 -8.43 29.19
N GLU A 417 8.75 -9.51 28.43
CA GLU A 417 9.87 -10.43 28.54
C GLU A 417 10.74 -10.31 27.30
N GLU A 418 12.05 -10.33 27.51
CA GLU A 418 13.05 -10.24 26.45
C GLU A 418 13.97 -11.46 26.52
N LYS A 419 14.10 -12.17 25.40
CA LYS A 419 14.96 -13.34 25.30
C LYS A 419 15.85 -13.25 24.08
N MET A 420 17.16 -13.38 24.30
CA MET A 420 18.15 -13.30 23.24
C MET A 420 18.46 -14.69 22.67
N TYR A 421 18.53 -14.77 21.35
CA TYR A 421 18.90 -15.96 20.60
C TYR A 421 20.10 -15.67 19.70
N SER A 422 21.07 -16.58 19.66
CA SER A 422 22.18 -16.51 18.70
C SER A 422 21.86 -17.36 17.47
N VAL A 423 22.12 -16.83 16.28
CA VAL A 423 21.90 -17.54 15.01
C VAL A 423 22.71 -18.84 14.94
N ASN A 424 23.87 -18.89 15.61
CA ASN A 424 24.75 -20.08 15.63
C ASN A 424 24.31 -21.17 16.62
N SER A 425 23.41 -20.84 17.55
CA SER A 425 23.02 -21.71 18.67
C SER A 425 21.51 -21.61 18.93
N LEU A 426 20.72 -21.88 17.91
CA LEU A 426 19.26 -21.82 17.99
C LEU A 426 18.69 -22.99 18.81
N PRO A 427 17.62 -22.76 19.59
CA PRO A 427 17.02 -23.80 20.41
C PRO A 427 16.34 -24.87 19.52
N PRO A 428 16.25 -26.12 19.99
CA PRO A 428 15.44 -27.13 19.33
C PRO A 428 13.95 -26.77 19.41
N ASP A 429 13.15 -27.36 18.53
CA ASP A 429 11.71 -27.19 18.52
C ASP A 429 11.07 -27.78 19.77
N VAL A 430 10.19 -27.00 20.39
CA VAL A 430 9.47 -27.40 21.60
C VAL A 430 8.03 -27.77 21.22
N PRO A 431 7.57 -28.99 21.52
CA PRO A 431 6.19 -29.39 21.26
C PRO A 431 5.18 -28.46 21.96
N GLY A 432 4.16 -28.03 21.23
CA GLY A 432 3.10 -27.14 21.74
C GLY A 432 3.34 -25.65 21.50
N ASN A 433 4.51 -25.25 21.01
CA ASN A 433 4.73 -23.87 20.55
C ASN A 433 4.05 -23.63 19.19
N PRO A 434 3.54 -22.41 18.94
CA PRO A 434 2.85 -22.08 17.69
C PRO A 434 3.79 -22.07 16.47
N TYR A 435 5.09 -21.87 16.68
CA TYR A 435 6.11 -21.86 15.64
C TYR A 435 7.48 -22.30 16.16
N SER A 436 8.36 -22.67 15.24
CA SER A 436 9.78 -22.94 15.50
C SER A 436 10.58 -21.64 15.48
N ILE A 437 11.19 -21.27 16.62
CA ILE A 437 12.09 -20.12 16.72
C ILE A 437 13.30 -20.31 15.79
N SER A 438 13.82 -21.52 15.72
CA SER A 438 14.96 -21.86 14.86
C SER A 438 14.61 -21.63 13.39
N SER A 439 13.44 -22.11 12.95
CA SER A 439 12.99 -21.93 11.57
C SER A 439 12.76 -20.46 11.21
N ILE A 440 12.12 -19.68 12.09
CA ILE A 440 11.86 -18.25 11.85
C ILE A 440 13.17 -17.47 11.71
N ILE A 441 14.10 -17.64 12.64
CA ILE A 441 15.38 -16.92 12.62
C ILE A 441 16.23 -17.36 11.41
N THR A 442 16.31 -18.66 11.15
CA THR A 442 17.05 -19.18 9.99
C THR A 442 16.50 -18.62 8.69
N GLN A 443 15.18 -18.52 8.57
CA GLN A 443 14.52 -17.95 7.40
C GLN A 443 14.80 -16.44 7.26
N ALA A 444 14.80 -15.69 8.37
CA ALA A 444 15.11 -14.26 8.35
C ALA A 444 16.53 -13.97 7.83
N THR A 445 17.48 -14.86 8.13
CA THR A 445 18.90 -14.70 7.74
C THR A 445 19.24 -15.17 6.33
N LYS A 446 18.32 -15.85 5.65
CA LYS A 446 18.47 -16.27 4.25
C LYS A 446 18.04 -15.15 3.31
#